data_AF-A0A6P4FQ72-F1
#
_entry.id   AF-A0A6P4FQ72-F1
#
_cell.length_a   1.000
_cell.length_b   1.000
_cell.length_c   1.000
_cell.angle_alpha   90.00
_cell.angle_beta   90.00
_cell.angle_gamma   90.00
#
_symmetry.space_group_name_H-M   'P 1'
#
loop_
_entity.id
_entity.type
_entity.pdbx_description
1 polymer ?
#
loop_
_entity_poly.entity_id
_entity_poly.type
_entity_poly.pdbx_seq_one_letter_code
_entity_poly.pdbx_strand_id
1 'polypeptide(L)'
;MMISPDDLVERFSYIHQDMGLSHAQIVQCPELLASREFRLRERHEFLKLLGRAQYDPQKDLYISPKTIVEGNNFYFVRNVAKSDLETFDLFLKTR
;
A
#
# COMPACT_ATOMS: atom_id res chain seq x y z
N MET A 1 -13.51 8.87 11.91
CA MET A 1 -13.40 7.91 13.02
C MET A 1 -12.01 8.06 13.61
N MET A 2 -11.92 8.14 14.94
CA MET A 2 -10.64 8.11 15.64
C MET A 2 -10.14 6.66 15.63
N ILE A 3 -8.92 6.44 15.14
CA ILE A 3 -8.29 5.11 15.15
C ILE A 3 -8.02 4.69 16.60
N SER A 4 -8.28 3.43 16.94
CA SER A 4 -7.89 2.93 18.26
C SER A 4 -6.35 2.88 18.37
N PRO A 5 -5.76 3.02 19.56
CA PRO A 5 -4.32 2.84 19.72
C PRO A 5 -3.82 1.48 19.23
N ASP A 6 -4.61 0.41 19.45
CA ASP A 6 -4.26 -0.95 19.03
C ASP A 6 -4.27 -1.09 17.50
N ASP A 7 -5.30 -0.55 16.83
CA ASP A 7 -5.39 -0.55 15.36
C ASP A 7 -4.22 0.24 14.74
N LEU A 8 -3.77 1.31 15.41
CA LEU A 8 -2.64 2.12 14.96
C LEU A 8 -1.33 1.33 15.07
N VAL A 9 -1.13 0.62 16.17
CA VAL A 9 0.06 -0.22 16.40
C VAL A 9 0.09 -1.39 15.41
N GLU A 10 -1.05 -2.04 15.16
CA GLU A 10 -1.16 -3.11 14.16
C GLU A 10 -0.82 -2.58 12.76
N ARG A 11 -1.40 -1.45 12.37
CA ARG A 11 -1.13 -0.83 11.07
C ARG A 11 0.33 -0.42 10.93
N PHE A 12 0.91 0.19 11.95
CA PHE A 12 2.34 0.50 11.96
C PHE A 12 3.19 -0.76 11.78
N SER A 13 2.84 -1.84 12.48
CA SER A 13 3.55 -3.12 12.38
C SER A 13 3.48 -3.67 10.96
N TYR A 14 2.30 -3.67 10.33
CA TYR A 14 2.15 -4.10 8.93
C TYR A 14 2.97 -3.24 7.95
N ILE A 15 2.91 -1.92 8.09
CA ILE A 15 3.67 -0.99 7.24
C ILE A 15 5.19 -1.22 7.40
N HIS A 16 5.67 -1.43 8.61
CA HIS A 16 7.10 -1.61 8.85
C HIS A 16 7.59 -3.01 8.46
N GLN A 17 6.87 -4.05 8.87
CA GLN A 17 7.32 -5.44 8.78
C GLN A 17 6.93 -6.08 7.44
N ASP A 18 5.66 -5.95 7.02
CA ASP A 18 5.17 -6.58 5.80
C ASP A 18 5.49 -5.75 4.55
N MET A 19 5.30 -4.42 4.61
CA MET A 19 5.66 -3.55 3.48
C MET A 19 7.16 -3.22 3.44
N GLY A 20 7.90 -3.46 4.53
CA GLY A 20 9.34 -3.21 4.61
C GLY A 20 9.73 -1.73 4.64
N LEU A 21 8.82 -0.83 5.04
CA LEU A 21 9.11 0.60 5.10
C LEU A 21 9.90 0.95 6.36
N SER A 22 10.97 1.73 6.20
CA SER A 22 11.73 2.26 7.33
C SER A 22 10.92 3.30 8.12
N HIS A 23 11.27 3.52 9.38
CA HIS A 23 10.60 4.53 10.21
C HIS A 23 10.70 5.94 9.58
N ALA A 24 11.82 6.27 8.94
CA ALA A 24 11.98 7.55 8.25
C ALA A 24 11.01 7.71 7.07
N GLN A 25 10.80 6.65 6.28
CA GLN A 25 9.82 6.67 5.18
C GLN A 25 8.39 6.80 5.70
N ILE A 26 8.07 6.16 6.83
CA ILE A 26 6.74 6.27 7.48
C ILE A 26 6.51 7.71 7.96
N VAL A 27 7.51 8.34 8.58
CA VAL A 27 7.43 9.75 9.01
C VAL A 27 7.24 10.70 7.82
N GLN A 28 7.82 10.40 6.66
CA GLN A 28 7.64 11.19 5.44
C GLN A 28 6.26 11.00 4.78
N CYS A 29 5.53 9.93 5.12
CA CYS A 29 4.19 9.65 4.59
C CYS A 29 3.24 9.18 5.71
N PRO A 30 2.89 10.06 6.66
CA PRO A 30 2.02 9.72 7.78
C PRO A 30 0.60 9.30 7.34
N GLU A 31 0.20 9.63 6.10
CA GLU A 31 -1.08 9.22 5.53
C GLU A 31 -1.24 7.70 5.45
N LEU A 32 -0.12 6.94 5.41
CA LEU A 32 -0.14 5.48 5.52
C LEU A 32 -0.84 5.03 6.82
N LEU A 33 -0.50 5.67 7.94
CA LEU A 33 -1.08 5.39 9.25
C LEU A 33 -2.54 5.87 9.36
N ALA A 34 -2.89 6.95 8.67
CA ALA A 34 -4.25 7.51 8.67
C ALA A 34 -5.21 6.81 7.68
N SER A 35 -4.69 6.00 6.76
CA SER A 35 -5.49 5.37 5.70
C SER A 35 -6.38 4.24 6.21
N ARG A 36 -7.40 3.87 5.43
CA ARG A 36 -8.20 2.68 5.72
C ARG A 36 -7.35 1.44 5.50
N GLU A 37 -7.28 0.59 6.52
CA GLU A 37 -6.38 -0.56 6.53
C GLU A 37 -6.59 -1.53 5.36
N PHE A 38 -7.84 -1.90 5.07
CA PHE A 38 -8.13 -2.82 3.97
C PHE A 38 -7.55 -2.31 2.65
N ARG A 39 -7.71 -1.01 2.36
CA ARG A 39 -7.20 -0.41 1.11
C ARG A 39 -5.68 -0.49 1.04
N LEU A 40 -5.00 -0.23 2.15
CA LEU A 40 -3.53 -0.28 2.22
C LEU A 40 -3.03 -1.70 1.99
N ARG A 41 -3.63 -2.69 2.67
CA ARG A 41 -3.29 -4.11 2.51
C ARG A 41 -3.58 -4.61 1.10
N GLU A 42 -4.80 -4.41 0.60
CA GLU A 42 -5.21 -4.82 -0.75
C GLU A 42 -4.25 -4.33 -1.84
N ARG A 43 -3.87 -3.04 -1.77
CA ARG A 43 -2.99 -2.43 -2.76
C ARG A 43 -1.54 -2.88 -2.64
N HIS A 44 -1.01 -2.97 -1.42
CA HIS A 44 0.33 -3.51 -1.20
C HIS A 44 0.44 -4.94 -1.70
N GLU A 45 -0.51 -5.79 -1.30
CA GLU A 45 -0.52 -7.21 -1.63
C GLU A 45 -0.69 -7.46 -3.12
N PHE A 46 -1.49 -6.63 -3.80
CA PHE A 46 -1.59 -6.70 -5.25
C PHE A 46 -0.27 -6.32 -5.93
N LEU A 47 0.42 -5.28 -5.47
CA LEU A 47 1.76 -4.95 -5.98
C LEU A 47 2.76 -6.07 -5.70
N LYS A 48 2.67 -6.72 -4.54
CA LYS A 48 3.52 -7.86 -4.17
C LYS A 48 3.29 -9.04 -5.10
N LEU A 49 2.03 -9.36 -5.42
CA LEU A 49 1.65 -10.38 -6.39
C LEU A 49 2.24 -10.09 -7.79
N LEU A 50 2.23 -8.82 -8.20
CA LEU A 50 2.78 -8.38 -9.48
C LEU A 50 4.32 -8.24 -9.49
N GLY A 51 5.01 -8.48 -8.37
CA GLY A 51 6.45 -8.24 -8.25
C GLY A 51 6.83 -6.75 -8.31
N ARG A 52 5.89 -5.85 -8.02
CA ARG A 52 6.04 -4.38 -8.10
C ARG A 52 6.10 -3.69 -6.75
N ALA A 53 6.00 -4.40 -5.63
CA ALA A 53 6.11 -3.81 -4.29
C ALA A 53 7.58 -3.43 -3.97
N GLN A 54 8.07 -2.37 -4.62
CA GLN A 54 9.41 -1.81 -4.42
C GLN A 54 9.30 -0.37 -3.91
N TYR A 55 9.64 -0.15 -2.65
CA TYR A 55 9.53 1.17 -1.99
C TYR A 55 10.88 1.83 -1.69
N ASP A 56 11.99 1.23 -2.13
CA ASP A 56 13.32 1.81 -2.00
C ASP A 56 13.57 2.80 -3.15
N PRO A 57 13.75 4.11 -2.86
CA PRO A 57 13.98 5.11 -3.90
C PRO A 57 15.31 4.94 -4.65
N GLN A 58 16.21 4.08 -4.18
CA GLN A 58 17.48 3.78 -4.85
C GLN A 58 17.39 2.59 -5.82
N LYS A 59 16.24 1.91 -5.90
CA LYS A 59 16.05 0.74 -6.76
C LYS A 59 15.17 1.07 -7.96
N ASP A 60 15.43 0.35 -9.05
CA ASP A 60 14.57 0.40 -10.24
C ASP A 60 13.13 0.04 -9.89
N LEU A 61 12.20 0.61 -10.67
CA LEU A 61 10.76 0.42 -10.49
C LEU A 61 10.26 0.89 -9.11
N TYR A 62 10.97 1.84 -8.48
CA TYR A 62 10.53 2.50 -7.26
C TYR A 62 9.08 3.01 -7.38
N ILE A 63 8.28 2.65 -6.39
CA ILE A 63 6.94 3.14 -6.17
C ILE A 63 6.95 3.95 -4.87
N SER A 64 6.51 5.21 -4.94
CA SER A 64 6.34 6.01 -3.72
C SER A 64 5.25 5.40 -2.83
N PRO A 65 5.49 5.19 -1.52
CA PRO A 65 4.50 4.67 -0.59
C PRO A 65 3.20 5.47 -0.57
N LYS A 66 3.29 6.77 -0.85
CA LYS A 66 2.13 7.68 -0.93
C LYS A 66 1.10 7.21 -1.97
N THR A 67 1.56 6.61 -3.07
CA THR A 67 0.68 6.12 -4.13
C THR A 67 -0.22 4.96 -3.70
N ILE A 68 0.11 4.27 -2.60
CA ILE A 68 -0.74 3.23 -2.00
C ILE A 68 -2.03 3.84 -1.45
N VAL A 69 -1.97 5.03 -0.87
CA VAL A 69 -3.11 5.63 -0.15
C VAL A 69 -3.82 6.71 -0.96
N GLU A 70 -3.19 7.21 -2.02
CA GLU A 70 -3.74 8.21 -2.93
C GLU A 70 -4.65 7.61 -4.02
N GLY A 71 -5.57 8.44 -4.52
CA GLY A 71 -6.41 8.11 -5.67
C GLY A 71 -7.42 6.97 -5.45
N ASN A 72 -8.23 6.73 -6.47
CA ASN A 72 -9.19 5.61 -6.50
C ASN A 72 -8.54 4.34 -7.07
N ASN A 73 -9.27 3.23 -7.05
CA ASN A 73 -8.75 1.94 -7.55
C ASN A 73 -8.40 2.00 -9.03
N PHE A 74 -9.19 2.71 -9.86
CA PHE A 74 -8.88 2.91 -11.27
C PHE A 74 -7.50 3.56 -11.45
N TYR A 75 -7.24 4.66 -10.73
CA TYR A 75 -5.96 5.36 -10.79
C TYR A 75 -4.81 4.45 -10.32
N PHE A 76 -4.97 3.80 -9.17
CA PHE A 76 -3.96 2.91 -8.61
C PHE A 76 -3.63 1.77 -9.60
N VAL A 77 -4.64 1.07 -10.10
CA VAL A 77 -4.45 -0.08 -10.97
C VAL A 77 -3.78 0.32 -12.30
N ARG A 78 -4.24 1.41 -12.93
CA ARG A 78 -3.70 1.85 -14.22
C ARG A 78 -2.33 2.51 -14.10
N ASN A 79 -2.15 3.41 -13.13
CA ASN A 79 -0.98 4.27 -13.06
C ASN A 79 0.12 3.73 -12.17
N VAL A 80 -0.21 2.94 -11.15
CA VAL A 80 0.75 2.41 -10.16
C VAL A 80 1.02 0.94 -10.44
N ALA A 81 -0.02 0.10 -10.40
CA ALA A 81 0.13 -1.36 -10.58
C ALA A 81 0.42 -1.76 -12.03
N LYS A 82 0.14 -0.88 -13.00
CA LYS A 82 0.27 -1.15 -14.45
C LYS A 82 -0.49 -2.41 -14.87
N SER A 83 -1.71 -2.54 -14.36
CA SER A 83 -2.63 -3.67 -14.59
C SER A 83 -3.99 -3.16 -15.09
N ASP A 84 -4.99 -4.03 -15.18
CA ASP A 84 -6.39 -3.71 -15.42
C ASP A 84 -7.28 -3.97 -14.18
N LEU A 85 -8.46 -3.34 -14.18
CA LEU A 85 -9.40 -3.41 -13.06
C LEU A 85 -10.00 -4.80 -12.86
N GLU A 86 -10.19 -5.58 -13.93
CA GLU A 86 -10.76 -6.92 -13.85
C GLU A 86 -9.83 -7.86 -13.08
N THR A 87 -8.53 -7.81 -13.38
CA THR A 87 -7.49 -8.54 -12.65
C THR A 87 -7.45 -8.14 -11.17
N PHE A 88 -7.58 -6.83 -10.86
CA PHE A 88 -7.61 -6.36 -9.48
C PHE A 88 -8.87 -6.81 -8.74
N ASP A 89 -10.05 -6.71 -9.37
CA ASP A 89 -11.32 -7.13 -8.79
C ASP A 89 -11.36 -8.65 -8.57
N LEU A 90 -10.76 -9.44 -9.47
CA LEU A 90 -10.59 -10.87 -9.30
C LEU A 90 -9.70 -11.17 -8.09
N PHE A 91 -8.56 -10.48 -7.96
CA PHE A 91 -7.67 -10.59 -6.82
C PHE A 91 -8.40 -10.33 -5.48
N LEU A 92 -9.24 -9.30 -5.42
CA LEU A 92 -10.03 -8.96 -4.22
C LEU A 92 -11.07 -10.02 -3.87
N LYS A 93 -11.63 -10.73 -4.85
CA LYS A 93 -12.63 -11.80 -4.62
C LYS A 93 -12.01 -13.11 -4.12
N THR A 94 -10.72 -13.31 -4.37
CA THR A 94 -10.02 -14.56 -4.02
C THR A 94 -9.35 -14.52 -2.63
N ARG A 95 -9.62 -13.50 -1.82
CA ARG A 95 -9.06 -13.30 -0.48
C ARG A 95 -10.15 -13.08 0.57
#